data_AF-A0A528A9U8-F1
#
_entry.id   AF-A0A528A9U8-F1
#
_cell.length_a   1.000
_cell.length_b   1.000
_cell.length_c   1.000
_cell.angle_alpha   90.00
_cell.angle_beta   90.00
_cell.angle_gamma   90.00
#
_symmetry.space_group_name_H-M   'P 1'
#
loop_
_entity.id
_entity.type
_entity.pdbx_description
1 polymer ?
#
loop_
_entity_poly.entity_id
_entity_poly.type
_entity_poly.pdbx_seq_one_letter_code
_entity_poly.pdbx_strand_id
1 'polypeptide(L)'
;LRIVPGFVVAYLISISLVFWLGGGDFGELSPSQWAAKLSKMALLLNPAQVGSAFAGSHAPDVNGSLWTIAYEFRCYVLVAIVVFCLGRATLVFSIMSVSLAIILVSSISQGVYFRYDLGNFEPIGNVDDAVRFTMIFSIGALFQLLKEYVRRSNRVALLCCILLIGGMCSERLAPLAVGVFGGYLLLYLAFLNENSVLNSINRRNDISYGVYLYAWPIQKLLIMYVPAITPTQLTILTLPIAVCAGVLSWHLVEKRAIRMRLAILRTA
;
A
#
# COMPACT_ATOMS: atom_id res chain seq x y z
N LEU A 1 -13.71 -3.63 7.28
CA LEU A 1 -12.53 -3.33 6.47
C LEU A 1 -12.56 -4.18 5.21
N ARG A 2 -12.42 -3.58 4.03
CA ARG A 2 -12.33 -4.30 2.74
C ARG A 2 -10.96 -4.92 2.46
N ILE A 3 -9.94 -4.42 3.17
CA ILE A 3 -8.52 -4.72 2.96
C ILE A 3 -8.26 -6.21 3.11
N VAL A 4 -8.65 -6.80 4.24
CA VAL A 4 -8.32 -8.21 4.56
C VAL A 4 -8.89 -9.19 3.53
N PRO A 5 -10.19 -9.18 3.17
CA PRO A 5 -10.72 -10.12 2.17
C PRO A 5 -10.02 -10.05 0.81
N GLY A 6 -9.80 -8.84 0.27
CA GLY A 6 -9.14 -8.66 -1.02
C GLY A 6 -7.67 -9.09 -0.96
N PHE A 7 -6.97 -8.75 0.12
CA PHE A 7 -5.59 -9.16 0.35
C PHE A 7 -5.44 -10.68 0.42
N VAL A 8 -6.31 -11.37 1.17
CA VAL A 8 -6.28 -12.84 1.30
C VAL A 8 -6.41 -13.51 -0.07
N VAL A 9 -7.39 -13.08 -0.87
CA VAL A 9 -7.61 -13.68 -2.19
C VAL A 9 -6.44 -13.41 -3.13
N ALA A 10 -5.94 -12.18 -3.17
CA ALA A 10 -4.76 -11.85 -3.97
C ALA A 10 -3.52 -12.65 -3.53
N TYR A 11 -3.30 -12.79 -2.21
CA TYR A 11 -2.23 -13.59 -1.65
C TYR A 11 -2.33 -15.05 -2.10
N LEU A 12 -3.51 -15.67 -1.96
CA LEU A 12 -3.74 -17.04 -2.36
C LEU A 12 -3.51 -17.24 -3.86
N ILE A 13 -3.97 -16.32 -4.70
CA ILE A 13 -3.71 -16.33 -6.15
C ILE A 13 -2.20 -16.22 -6.42
N SER A 14 -1.48 -15.37 -5.67
CA SER A 14 -0.04 -15.18 -5.83
C SER A 14 0.77 -16.43 -5.48
N ILE A 15 0.46 -17.11 -4.38
CA ILE A 15 1.19 -18.31 -3.96
C ILE A 15 0.81 -19.57 -4.72
N SER A 16 -0.31 -19.57 -5.45
CA SER A 16 -0.78 -20.71 -6.23
C SER A 16 -0.56 -20.46 -7.73
N LEU A 17 -1.47 -19.73 -8.37
CA LEU A 17 -1.48 -19.53 -9.81
C LEU A 17 -0.25 -18.77 -10.30
N VAL A 18 0.09 -17.63 -9.68
CA VAL A 18 1.22 -16.81 -10.13
C VAL A 18 2.55 -17.51 -9.86
N PHE A 19 2.68 -18.15 -8.69
CA PHE A 19 3.85 -18.94 -8.36
C PHE A 19 4.08 -20.06 -9.39
N TRP A 20 3.03 -20.83 -9.72
CA TRP A 20 3.11 -21.90 -10.71
C TRP A 20 3.46 -21.38 -12.11
N LEU A 21 2.74 -20.36 -12.59
CA LEU A 21 3.02 -19.75 -13.90
C LEU A 21 4.42 -19.09 -13.95
N GLY A 22 4.91 -18.61 -12.81
CA GLY A 22 6.25 -18.07 -12.64
C GLY A 22 7.36 -19.13 -12.68
N GLY A 23 7.04 -20.41 -12.88
CA GLY A 23 8.00 -21.52 -12.88
C GLY A 23 8.34 -22.05 -11.49
N GLY A 24 7.52 -21.74 -10.49
CA GLY A 24 7.71 -22.19 -9.11
C GLY A 24 7.40 -23.68 -8.93
N ASP A 25 8.20 -24.35 -8.11
CA ASP A 25 8.00 -25.75 -7.73
C ASP A 25 7.33 -25.83 -6.35
N PHE A 26 6.14 -26.43 -6.29
CA PHE A 26 5.43 -26.64 -5.02
C PHE A 26 6.14 -27.62 -4.08
N GLY A 27 7.03 -28.47 -4.61
CA GLY A 27 7.86 -29.39 -3.84
C GLY A 27 9.02 -28.72 -3.09
N GLU A 28 9.35 -27.46 -3.40
CA GLU A 28 10.42 -26.71 -2.73
C GLU A 28 10.13 -26.46 -1.25
N LEU A 29 8.85 -26.31 -0.90
CA LEU A 29 8.42 -25.98 0.46
C LEU A 29 7.70 -27.15 1.12
N SER A 30 8.10 -27.46 2.35
CA SER A 30 7.41 -28.46 3.16
C SER A 30 6.01 -27.99 3.58
N PRO A 31 5.08 -28.91 3.90
CA PRO A 31 3.75 -28.53 4.39
C PRO A 31 3.78 -27.59 5.61
N SER A 32 4.77 -27.73 6.50
CA SER A 32 4.93 -26.85 7.65
C SER A 32 5.39 -25.44 7.28
N GLN A 33 6.22 -25.30 6.24
CA GLN A 33 6.62 -23.99 5.71
C GLN A 33 5.44 -23.29 5.03
N TRP A 34 4.62 -24.03 4.28
CA TRP A 34 3.36 -23.50 3.73
C TRP A 34 2.41 -23.02 4.83
N ALA A 35 2.22 -23.83 5.88
CA ALA A 35 1.41 -23.47 7.03
C ALA A 35 1.96 -22.21 7.74
N ALA A 36 3.27 -22.09 7.91
CA ALA A 36 3.91 -20.91 8.51
C ALA A 36 3.72 -19.65 7.67
N LYS A 37 3.76 -19.75 6.32
CA LYS A 37 3.48 -18.61 5.44
C LYS A 37 2.02 -18.17 5.53
N LEU A 38 1.08 -19.12 5.52
CA LEU A 38 -0.34 -18.86 5.68
C LEU A 38 -0.67 -18.25 7.05
N SER A 39 0.00 -18.70 8.13
CA SER A 39 -0.20 -18.12 9.46
C SER A 39 0.36 -16.70 9.57
N LYS A 40 1.57 -16.44 9.03
CA LYS A 40 2.13 -15.08 8.95
C LYS A 40 1.26 -14.15 8.10
N MET A 41 0.68 -14.66 7.02
CA MET A 41 -0.30 -13.93 6.21
C MET A 41 -1.55 -13.61 7.03
N ALA A 42 -2.16 -14.59 7.69
CA ALA A 42 -3.40 -14.42 8.43
C ALA A 42 -3.26 -13.45 9.61
N LEU A 43 -2.13 -13.49 10.31
CA LEU A 43 -1.88 -12.70 11.51
C LEU A 43 -1.32 -11.30 11.21
N LEU A 44 -0.42 -11.19 10.22
CA LEU A 44 0.38 -9.99 10.00
C LEU A 44 0.24 -9.37 8.60
N LEU A 45 -0.57 -9.98 7.72
CA LEU A 45 -0.65 -9.64 6.29
C LEU A 45 0.75 -9.63 5.63
N ASN A 46 1.63 -10.53 6.08
CA ASN A 46 3.00 -10.58 5.56
C ASN A 46 2.99 -11.03 4.09
N PRO A 47 3.71 -10.36 3.16
CA PRO A 47 3.78 -10.75 1.74
C PRO A 47 4.27 -12.18 1.51
N ALA A 48 3.86 -12.73 0.37
CA ALA A 48 4.29 -14.03 -0.09
C ALA A 48 5.71 -13.95 -0.67
N GLN A 49 6.70 -14.46 0.06
CA GLN A 49 8.03 -14.76 -0.48
C GLN A 49 8.10 -16.25 -0.77
N VAL A 50 8.12 -16.64 -2.04
CA VAL A 50 8.19 -18.03 -2.49
C VAL A 50 9.36 -18.11 -3.47
N GLY A 51 10.34 -18.98 -3.19
CA GLY A 51 11.74 -18.82 -3.63
C GLY A 51 12.01 -19.10 -5.11
N SER A 52 11.37 -20.13 -5.68
CA SER A 52 11.67 -20.60 -7.04
C SER A 52 11.00 -19.83 -8.18
N ALA A 53 9.97 -19.03 -7.92
CA ALA A 53 9.26 -18.34 -8.99
C ALA A 53 10.05 -17.16 -9.56
N PHE A 54 9.97 -16.98 -10.88
CA PHE A 54 10.66 -15.94 -11.64
C PHE A 54 12.19 -15.95 -11.42
N ALA A 55 12.77 -17.14 -11.23
CA ALA A 55 14.21 -17.32 -11.04
C ALA A 55 15.02 -16.64 -12.17
N GLY A 56 16.07 -15.91 -11.80
CA GLY A 56 16.90 -15.14 -12.73
C GLY A 56 16.32 -13.80 -13.18
N SER A 57 15.08 -13.45 -12.79
CA SER A 57 14.52 -12.12 -13.06
C SER A 57 14.93 -11.09 -12.01
N HIS A 58 14.98 -9.81 -12.41
CA HIS A 58 15.10 -8.71 -11.45
C HIS A 58 13.84 -8.68 -10.55
N ALA A 59 14.05 -8.67 -9.22
CA ALA A 59 13.02 -8.76 -8.18
C ALA A 59 12.10 -10.00 -8.35
N PRO A 60 12.55 -11.22 -7.96
CA PRO A 60 11.83 -12.49 -8.15
C PRO A 60 10.63 -12.67 -7.19
N ASP A 61 9.90 -11.58 -6.89
CA ASP A 61 8.73 -11.63 -6.03
C ASP A 61 7.47 -11.96 -6.83
N VAL A 62 6.69 -12.93 -6.34
CA VAL A 62 5.38 -13.27 -6.92
C VAL A 62 4.39 -12.11 -6.83
N ASN A 63 4.47 -11.29 -5.77
CA ASN A 63 3.62 -10.11 -5.62
C ASN A 63 4.24 -9.04 -4.73
N GLY A 64 4.95 -8.10 -5.37
CA GLY A 64 5.53 -6.93 -4.73
C GLY A 64 4.53 -5.81 -4.39
N SER A 65 3.23 -5.97 -4.66
CA SER A 65 2.22 -5.03 -4.14
C SER A 65 1.83 -5.32 -2.69
N LEU A 66 2.04 -6.54 -2.18
CA LEU A 66 1.48 -6.96 -0.89
C LEU A 66 2.20 -6.37 0.33
N TRP A 67 3.49 -6.04 0.21
CA TRP A 67 4.31 -5.68 1.38
C TRP A 67 3.90 -4.34 2.03
N THR A 68 3.45 -3.35 1.25
CA THR A 68 3.01 -2.05 1.77
C THR A 68 1.69 -2.15 2.54
N ILE A 69 0.81 -3.08 2.13
CA ILE A 69 -0.51 -3.29 2.75
C ILE A 69 -0.37 -3.76 4.19
N ALA A 70 0.68 -4.52 4.51
CA ALA A 70 0.99 -4.91 5.89
C ALA A 70 1.17 -3.68 6.79
N TYR A 71 1.89 -2.65 6.31
CA TYR A 71 2.08 -1.41 7.06
C TYR A 71 0.80 -0.59 7.17
N GLU A 72 0.01 -0.51 6.11
CA GLU A 72 -1.31 0.14 6.14
C GLU A 72 -2.22 -0.51 7.19
N PHE A 73 -2.31 -1.84 7.18
CA PHE A 73 -3.11 -2.61 8.14
C PHE A 73 -2.66 -2.36 9.58
N ARG A 74 -1.35 -2.36 9.84
CA ARG A 74 -0.78 -2.04 11.16
C ARG A 74 -1.14 -0.63 11.62
N CYS A 75 -1.15 0.37 10.72
CA CYS A 75 -1.59 1.72 11.05
C CYS A 75 -3.06 1.75 11.51
N TYR A 76 -3.96 1.03 10.82
CA TYR A 76 -5.36 0.92 11.26
C TYR A 76 -5.50 0.21 12.60
N VAL A 77 -4.74 -0.87 12.83
CA VAL A 77 -4.72 -1.58 14.12
C VAL A 77 -4.23 -0.66 15.24
N LEU A 78 -3.16 0.11 15.00
CA LEU A 78 -2.63 1.09 15.96
C LEU A 78 -3.71 2.11 16.33
N VAL A 79 -4.39 2.70 15.34
CA VAL A 79 -5.48 3.65 15.58
C VAL A 79 -6.61 2.99 16.38
N ALA A 80 -7.01 1.77 16.02
CA ALA A 80 -8.06 1.04 16.72
C ALA A 80 -7.70 0.76 18.18
N ILE A 81 -6.48 0.29 18.45
CA ILE A 81 -5.99 0.01 19.81
C ILE A 81 -5.96 1.28 20.64
N VAL A 82 -5.41 2.37 20.11
CA VAL A 82 -5.31 3.62 20.87
C VAL A 82 -6.69 4.19 21.19
N VAL A 83 -7.61 4.18 20.22
CA VAL A 83 -8.98 4.66 20.45
C VAL A 83 -9.72 3.75 21.44
N PHE A 84 -9.61 2.43 21.29
CA PHE A 84 -10.32 1.45 22.12
C PHE A 84 -9.78 1.37 23.55
N CYS A 85 -8.46 1.22 23.72
CA CYS A 85 -7.84 1.00 25.02
C CYS A 85 -7.71 2.28 25.84
N LEU A 86 -7.50 3.43 25.20
CA LEU A 86 -7.19 4.68 25.90
C LEU A 86 -8.30 5.72 25.81
N GLY A 87 -9.33 5.52 24.96
CA GLY A 87 -10.45 6.45 24.78
C GLY A 87 -10.03 7.86 24.33
N ARG A 88 -8.76 8.05 23.96
CA ARG A 88 -8.13 9.35 23.76
C ARG A 88 -7.65 9.47 22.33
N ALA A 89 -8.51 10.02 21.48
CA ALA A 89 -8.14 10.44 20.13
C ALA A 89 -6.89 11.36 20.15
N THR A 90 -6.71 12.14 21.21
CA THR A 90 -5.52 12.99 21.41
C THR A 90 -4.21 12.22 21.47
N LEU A 91 -4.19 10.97 21.97
CA LEU A 91 -2.96 10.17 21.97
C LEU A 91 -2.59 9.69 20.56
N VAL A 92 -3.59 9.37 19.72
CA VAL A 92 -3.37 9.06 18.31
C VAL A 92 -2.66 10.23 17.64
N PHE A 93 -3.15 11.45 17.88
CA PHE A 93 -2.51 12.67 17.39
C PHE A 93 -1.09 12.86 17.92
N SER A 94 -0.85 12.61 19.20
CA SER A 94 0.49 12.71 19.78
C SER A 94 1.45 11.71 19.14
N ILE A 95 1.06 10.44 18.98
CA ILE A 95 1.90 9.40 18.34
C ILE A 95 2.23 9.80 16.90
N MET A 96 1.22 10.22 16.14
CA MET A 96 1.38 10.63 14.74
C MET A 96 2.27 11.89 14.60
N SER A 97 2.12 12.84 15.52
CA SER A 97 2.94 14.06 15.58
C SER A 97 4.37 13.76 16.00
N VAL A 98 4.58 12.80 16.91
CA VAL A 98 5.90 12.33 17.32
C VAL A 98 6.58 11.57 16.19
N SER A 99 5.88 10.69 15.48
CA SER A 99 6.42 10.02 14.28
C SER A 99 6.85 11.04 13.22
N LEU A 100 6.04 12.07 12.98
CA LEU A 100 6.39 13.17 12.09
C LEU A 100 7.61 13.96 12.59
N ALA A 101 7.66 14.28 13.89
CA ALA A 101 8.77 15.01 14.50
C ALA A 101 10.08 14.23 14.45
N ILE A 102 10.05 12.93 14.76
CA ILE A 102 11.23 12.05 14.68
C ILE A 102 11.81 12.07 13.27
N ILE A 103 10.97 11.99 12.24
CA ILE A 103 11.43 12.00 10.84
C ILE A 103 11.93 13.38 10.42
N LEU A 104 11.24 14.46 10.81
CA LEU A 104 11.71 15.82 10.55
C LEU A 104 13.09 16.06 11.16
N VAL A 105 13.29 15.63 12.41
CA VAL A 105 14.59 15.70 13.10
C VAL A 105 15.64 14.83 12.39
N SER A 106 15.29 13.59 12.03
CA SER A 106 16.18 12.69 11.29
C SER A 106 16.40 13.07 9.82
N SER A 107 15.60 13.99 9.27
CA SER A 107 15.78 14.55 7.92
C SER A 107 16.58 15.85 7.91
N ILE A 108 16.80 16.49 9.07
CA ILE A 108 17.55 17.75 9.19
C ILE A 108 18.96 17.55 9.79
N SER A 109 19.16 16.71 10.80
CA SER A 109 20.46 16.48 11.45
C SER A 109 21.53 15.83 10.54
N GLN A 110 22.52 16.57 10.04
CA GLN A 110 23.47 16.11 8.99
C GLN A 110 24.24 14.79 9.24
N GLY A 111 24.14 14.16 10.41
CA GLY A 111 24.83 12.92 10.76
C GLY A 111 23.93 11.68 10.96
N VAL A 112 22.62 11.76 10.72
CA VAL A 112 21.71 10.66 11.09
C VAL A 112 20.76 10.33 9.94
N TYR A 113 21.32 9.69 8.90
CA TYR A 113 20.53 8.64 8.26
C TYR A 113 20.34 7.56 9.32
N PHE A 114 19.23 7.62 10.02
CA PHE A 114 18.67 6.38 10.53
C PHE A 114 18.14 5.62 9.30
N ARG A 115 19.07 5.01 8.53
CA ARG A 115 18.90 3.58 8.32
C ARG A 115 19.14 3.02 9.71
N TYR A 116 18.08 2.99 10.51
CA TYR A 116 18.14 2.21 11.71
C TYR A 116 18.27 0.78 11.17
N ASP A 117 19.50 0.28 11.06
CA ASP A 117 19.73 -1.16 11.02
C ASP A 117 19.41 -1.73 12.41
N LEU A 118 18.21 -1.39 12.91
CA LEU A 118 17.55 -1.95 14.08
C LEU A 118 17.11 -3.39 13.78
N GLY A 119 17.46 -3.91 12.59
CA GLY A 119 17.08 -5.21 12.12
C GLY A 119 15.61 -5.30 11.72
N ASN A 120 15.26 -6.46 11.17
CA ASN A 120 13.87 -6.83 10.98
C ASN A 120 13.32 -7.33 12.31
N PHE A 121 12.35 -6.61 12.88
CA PHE A 121 11.52 -7.17 13.94
C PHE A 121 10.34 -7.87 13.27
N GLU A 122 10.33 -9.21 13.24
CA GLU A 122 9.37 -10.00 12.44
C GLU A 122 7.90 -9.52 12.51
N PRO A 123 7.35 -9.11 13.67
CA PRO A 123 5.99 -8.56 13.76
C PRO A 123 5.78 -7.20 13.06
N ILE A 124 6.80 -6.33 13.06
CA ILE A 124 6.76 -4.93 12.59
C ILE A 124 7.34 -4.81 11.17
N GLY A 125 8.13 -5.78 10.72
CA GLY A 125 8.89 -5.71 9.47
C GLY A 125 10.14 -4.84 9.62
N ASN A 126 10.47 -4.12 8.55
CA ASN A 126 11.56 -3.15 8.57
C ASN A 126 11.11 -1.90 9.36
N VAL A 127 11.91 -1.51 10.36
CA VAL A 127 11.56 -0.40 11.26
C VAL A 127 11.55 0.95 10.53
N ASP A 128 12.50 1.18 9.61
CA ASP A 128 12.54 2.41 8.81
C ASP A 128 11.27 2.55 7.96
N ASP A 129 10.83 1.47 7.34
CA ASP A 129 9.59 1.43 6.57
C ASP A 129 8.37 1.65 7.46
N ALA A 130 8.31 1.01 8.62
CA ALA A 130 7.22 1.21 9.57
C ALA A 130 7.09 2.68 9.98
N VAL A 131 8.21 3.33 10.31
CA VAL A 131 8.26 4.76 10.66
C VAL A 131 7.84 5.62 9.46
N ARG A 132 8.40 5.36 8.28
CA ARG A 132 8.08 6.08 7.04
C ARG A 132 6.60 5.99 6.66
N PHE A 133 6.03 4.79 6.64
CA PHE A 133 4.63 4.59 6.25
C PHE A 133 3.66 5.08 7.31
N THR A 134 4.01 4.95 8.61
CA THR A 134 3.21 5.55 9.69
C THR A 134 3.15 7.06 9.55
N MET A 135 4.25 7.71 9.16
CA MET A 135 4.26 9.14 8.86
C MET A 135 3.40 9.50 7.65
N ILE A 136 3.54 8.80 6.52
CA ILE A 136 2.74 9.08 5.33
C ILE A 136 1.25 8.89 5.63
N PHE A 137 0.89 7.81 6.33
CA PHE A 137 -0.46 7.57 6.82
C PHE A 137 -0.93 8.73 7.71
N SER A 138 -0.05 9.22 8.56
CA SER A 138 -0.35 10.33 9.47
C SER A 138 -0.60 11.66 8.77
N ILE A 139 0.21 11.98 7.78
CA ILE A 139 0.03 13.16 6.94
C ILE A 139 -1.33 13.07 6.22
N GLY A 140 -1.67 11.91 5.65
CA GLY A 140 -2.98 11.68 5.03
C GLY A 140 -4.15 11.87 5.99
N ALA A 141 -4.05 11.34 7.21
CA ALA A 141 -5.06 11.52 8.25
C ALA A 141 -5.19 13.00 8.68
N LEU A 142 -4.08 13.72 8.81
CA LEU A 142 -4.07 15.16 9.10
C LEU A 142 -4.75 15.95 7.97
N PHE A 143 -4.47 15.63 6.71
CA PHE A 143 -5.18 16.24 5.58
C PHE A 143 -6.69 16.01 5.65
N GLN A 144 -7.12 14.80 6.01
CA GLN A 144 -8.55 14.50 6.13
C GLN A 144 -9.23 15.29 7.26
N LEU A 145 -8.53 15.53 8.37
CA LEU A 145 -9.06 16.28 9.49
C LEU A 145 -9.06 17.79 9.26
N LEU A 146 -8.00 18.30 8.63
CA LEU A 146 -7.84 19.70 8.29
C LEU A 146 -8.44 20.05 6.93
N LYS A 147 -9.21 19.15 6.32
CA LYS A 147 -9.74 19.28 4.94
C LYS A 147 -10.48 20.60 4.67
N GLU A 148 -11.08 21.20 5.69
CA GLU A 148 -11.81 22.47 5.61
C GLU A 148 -10.87 23.69 5.59
N TYR A 149 -9.68 23.55 6.16
CA TYR A 149 -8.67 24.60 6.24
C TYR A 149 -7.63 24.55 5.11
N VAL A 150 -7.54 23.40 4.42
CA VAL A 150 -6.61 23.22 3.29
C VAL A 150 -7.08 24.09 2.12
N ARG A 151 -6.41 25.25 1.96
CA ARG A 151 -6.68 26.20 0.88
C ARG A 151 -6.36 25.56 -0.47
N ARG A 152 -7.37 25.48 -1.33
CA ARG A 152 -7.24 24.97 -2.70
C ARG A 152 -6.88 26.13 -3.62
N SER A 153 -5.59 26.31 -3.88
CA SER A 153 -5.10 27.38 -4.75
C SER A 153 -4.07 26.86 -5.74
N ASN A 154 -4.17 27.27 -7.00
CA ASN A 154 -3.19 26.96 -8.06
C ASN A 154 -1.78 27.42 -7.65
N ARG A 155 -1.66 28.52 -6.89
CA ARG A 155 -0.37 29.02 -6.39
C ARG A 155 0.25 28.08 -5.37
N VAL A 156 -0.57 27.55 -4.45
CA VAL A 156 -0.12 26.57 -3.46
C VAL A 156 0.24 25.25 -4.15
N ALA A 157 -0.54 24.82 -5.16
CA ALA A 157 -0.20 23.65 -5.96
C ALA A 157 1.14 23.83 -6.69
N LEU A 158 1.38 24.96 -7.35
CA LEU A 158 2.66 25.23 -8.00
C LEU A 158 3.82 25.23 -6.99
N LEU A 159 3.64 25.86 -5.82
CA LEU A 159 4.64 25.84 -4.76
C LEU A 159 4.92 24.40 -4.29
N CYS A 160 3.89 23.59 -4.06
CA CYS A 160 4.04 22.17 -3.72
C CYS A 160 4.75 21.37 -4.82
N CYS A 161 4.50 21.66 -6.11
CA CYS A 161 5.23 21.03 -7.21
C CYS A 161 6.73 21.35 -7.14
N ILE A 162 7.09 22.62 -6.93
CA ILE A 162 8.49 23.05 -6.83
C ILE A 162 9.17 22.39 -5.63
N LEU A 163 8.50 22.40 -4.46
CA LEU A 163 9.03 21.79 -3.24
C LEU A 163 9.12 20.26 -3.33
N LEU A 164 8.20 19.62 -4.05
CA LEU A 164 8.27 18.18 -4.35
C LEU A 164 9.51 17.88 -5.19
N ILE A 165 9.69 18.58 -6.32
CA ILE A 165 10.84 18.38 -7.21
C ILE A 165 12.15 18.63 -6.46
N GLY A 166 12.25 19.75 -5.73
CA GLY A 166 13.44 20.07 -4.93
C GLY A 166 13.70 19.04 -3.82
N GLY A 167 12.65 18.55 -3.16
CA GLY A 167 12.76 17.51 -2.15
C GLY A 167 13.16 16.15 -2.72
N MET A 168 12.76 15.82 -3.95
CA MET A 168 13.18 14.59 -4.63
C MET A 168 14.66 14.59 -5.04
N CYS A 169 15.31 15.75 -5.12
CA CYS A 169 16.76 15.83 -5.34
C CYS A 169 17.59 15.37 -4.14
N SER A 170 16.96 15.07 -3.00
CA SER A 170 17.62 14.52 -1.81
C SER A 170 16.90 13.27 -1.34
N GLU A 171 17.59 12.14 -1.32
CA GLU A 171 17.04 10.87 -0.78
C GLU A 171 16.47 11.04 0.64
N ARG A 172 17.06 11.97 1.41
CA ARG A 172 16.67 12.29 2.79
C ARG A 172 15.35 13.05 2.90
N LEU A 173 15.10 13.95 1.95
CA LEU A 173 13.89 14.78 1.93
C LEU A 173 12.77 14.13 1.11
N ALA A 174 13.10 13.20 0.21
CA ALA A 174 12.15 12.60 -0.71
C ALA A 174 10.92 11.99 0.00
N PRO A 175 11.02 11.22 1.10
CA PRO A 175 9.84 10.67 1.78
C PRO A 175 8.91 11.76 2.34
N LEU A 176 9.48 12.81 2.95
CA LEU A 176 8.71 13.95 3.46
C LEU A 176 8.09 14.76 2.31
N ALA A 177 8.85 15.01 1.26
CA ALA A 177 8.40 15.77 0.10
C ALA A 177 7.23 15.06 -0.61
N VAL A 178 7.35 13.74 -0.81
CA VAL A 178 6.27 12.92 -1.38
C VAL A 178 5.06 12.87 -0.44
N GLY A 179 5.26 12.64 0.85
CA GLY A 179 4.16 12.56 1.82
C GLY A 179 3.37 13.87 1.92
N VAL A 180 4.07 15.00 2.08
CA VAL A 180 3.44 16.32 2.30
C VAL A 180 3.03 16.97 0.99
N PHE A 181 3.99 17.24 0.10
CA PHE A 181 3.73 17.99 -1.13
C PHE A 181 3.09 17.12 -2.20
N GLY A 182 3.59 15.89 -2.37
CA GLY A 182 2.96 14.89 -3.24
C GLY A 182 1.54 14.55 -2.78
N GLY A 183 1.35 14.34 -1.48
CA GLY A 183 0.01 14.12 -0.88
C GLY A 183 -0.96 15.29 -1.14
N TYR A 184 -0.51 16.53 -0.92
CA TYR A 184 -1.32 17.72 -1.24
C TYR A 184 -1.68 17.78 -2.73
N LEU A 185 -0.72 17.55 -3.63
CA LEU A 185 -0.94 17.57 -5.08
C LEU A 185 -1.92 16.50 -5.53
N LEU A 186 -1.81 15.28 -4.98
CA LEU A 186 -2.75 14.19 -5.25
C LEU A 186 -4.18 14.57 -4.85
N LEU A 187 -4.35 15.14 -3.65
CA LEU A 187 -5.67 15.63 -3.20
C LEU A 187 -6.17 16.78 -4.07
N TYR A 188 -5.32 17.76 -4.37
CA TYR A 188 -5.64 18.89 -5.23
C TYR A 188 -6.13 18.43 -6.61
N LEU A 189 -5.44 17.49 -7.25
CA LEU A 189 -5.85 16.91 -8.53
C LEU A 189 -7.14 16.08 -8.42
N ALA A 190 -7.32 15.34 -7.34
CA ALA A 190 -8.54 14.57 -7.10
C ALA A 190 -9.78 15.47 -6.99
N PHE A 191 -9.63 16.65 -6.35
CA PHE A 191 -10.70 17.63 -6.20
C PHE A 191 -10.95 18.47 -7.45
N LEU A 192 -9.92 18.79 -8.24
CA LEU A 192 -10.12 19.44 -9.55
C LEU A 192 -11.01 18.60 -10.48
N ASN A 193 -10.91 17.27 -10.36
CA ASN A 193 -11.60 16.31 -11.20
C ASN A 193 -12.78 15.63 -10.49
N GLU A 194 -13.46 16.28 -9.54
CA GLU A 194 -14.61 15.70 -8.81
C GLU A 194 -15.67 15.06 -9.72
N ASN A 195 -15.90 15.64 -10.90
CA ASN A 195 -16.87 15.16 -11.89
C ASN A 195 -16.30 14.20 -12.96
N SER A 196 -15.05 13.74 -12.81
CA SER A 196 -14.42 12.80 -13.73
C SER A 196 -15.13 11.44 -13.75
N VAL A 197 -15.12 10.79 -14.92
CA VAL A 197 -15.58 9.41 -15.11
C VAL A 197 -14.90 8.46 -14.12
N LEU A 198 -13.60 8.66 -13.85
CA LEU A 198 -12.83 7.85 -12.90
C LEU A 198 -13.37 7.99 -11.47
N ASN A 199 -13.70 9.22 -11.04
CA ASN A 199 -14.32 9.46 -9.74
C ASN A 199 -15.73 8.88 -9.66
N SER A 200 -16.50 8.93 -10.76
CA SER A 200 -17.82 8.29 -10.83
C SER A 200 -17.75 6.77 -10.70
N ILE A 201 -16.76 6.13 -11.33
CA ILE A 201 -16.51 4.69 -11.22
C ILE A 201 -16.12 4.34 -9.78
N ASN A 202 -15.09 4.98 -9.22
CA ASN A 202 -14.62 4.67 -7.87
C ASN A 202 -15.67 4.95 -6.78
N ARG A 203 -16.56 5.93 -6.97
CA ARG A 203 -17.67 6.21 -6.06
C ARG A 203 -18.72 5.10 -6.05
N ARG A 204 -18.90 4.36 -7.15
CA ARG A 204 -19.87 3.25 -7.27
C ARG A 204 -19.25 1.88 -7.03
N ASN A 205 -18.04 1.68 -7.56
CA ASN A 205 -17.25 0.46 -7.49
C ASN A 205 -15.80 0.83 -7.21
N ASP A 206 -15.34 0.62 -5.98
CA ASP A 206 -14.00 0.99 -5.56
C ASP A 206 -12.99 -0.09 -5.96
N ILE A 207 -12.69 -0.16 -7.26
CA ILE A 207 -11.83 -1.18 -7.87
C ILE A 207 -10.33 -0.90 -7.67
N SER A 208 -9.99 0.29 -7.18
CA SER A 208 -8.62 0.79 -7.05
C SER A 208 -7.72 -0.16 -6.26
N TYR A 209 -8.26 -0.76 -5.21
CA TYR A 209 -7.56 -1.70 -4.36
C TYR A 209 -7.18 -2.98 -5.12
N GLY A 210 -8.14 -3.59 -5.83
CA GLY A 210 -7.86 -4.76 -6.67
C GLY A 210 -6.85 -4.44 -7.78
N VAL A 211 -7.00 -3.30 -8.47
CA VAL A 211 -6.03 -2.87 -9.50
C VAL A 211 -4.61 -2.85 -8.94
N TYR A 212 -4.42 -2.30 -7.73
CA TYR A 212 -3.13 -2.29 -7.05
C TYR A 212 -2.59 -3.70 -6.74
N LEU A 213 -3.44 -4.59 -6.21
CA LEU A 213 -3.05 -5.95 -5.81
C LEU A 213 -2.64 -6.84 -7.00
N TYR A 214 -3.28 -6.68 -8.16
CA TYR A 214 -3.05 -7.53 -9.32
C TYR A 214 -2.08 -6.94 -10.34
N ALA A 215 -1.77 -5.65 -10.30
CA ALA A 215 -0.85 -5.03 -11.26
C ALA A 215 0.54 -5.69 -11.28
N TRP A 216 1.14 -5.95 -10.11
CA TRP A 216 2.45 -6.60 -10.02
C TRP A 216 2.50 -8.00 -10.63
N PRO A 217 1.65 -8.97 -10.19
CA PRO A 217 1.72 -10.31 -10.76
C PRO A 217 1.43 -10.33 -12.26
N ILE A 218 0.52 -9.47 -12.75
CA ILE A 218 0.28 -9.31 -14.19
C ILE A 218 1.54 -8.82 -14.91
N GLN A 219 2.21 -7.78 -14.38
CA GLN A 219 3.46 -7.27 -14.95
C GLN A 219 4.56 -8.33 -14.98
N LYS A 220 4.76 -9.05 -13.87
CA LYS A 220 5.81 -10.09 -13.79
C LYS A 220 5.57 -11.21 -14.80
N LEU A 221 4.33 -11.66 -14.96
CA LEU A 221 3.99 -12.67 -15.95
C LEU A 221 4.18 -12.14 -17.38
N LEU A 222 3.76 -10.91 -17.68
CA LEU A 222 3.97 -10.30 -19.00
C LEU A 222 5.46 -10.17 -19.35
N ILE A 223 6.30 -9.75 -18.40
CA ILE A 223 7.76 -9.66 -18.59
C ILE A 223 8.35 -11.05 -18.85
N MET A 224 7.87 -12.09 -18.15
CA MET A 224 8.36 -13.46 -18.31
C MET A 224 7.97 -14.07 -19.66
N TYR A 225 6.71 -13.89 -20.11
CA TYR A 225 6.20 -14.53 -21.32
C TYR A 225 6.37 -13.71 -22.59
N VAL A 226 6.67 -12.42 -22.49
CA VAL A 226 6.97 -11.54 -23.63
C VAL A 226 8.38 -10.98 -23.45
N PRO A 227 9.42 -11.76 -23.81
CA PRO A 227 10.80 -11.28 -23.77
C PRO A 227 10.95 -9.99 -24.59
N ALA A 228 11.69 -9.02 -24.06
CA ALA A 228 11.88 -7.68 -24.65
C ALA A 228 10.63 -6.78 -24.70
N ILE A 229 9.59 -7.05 -23.90
CA ILE A 229 8.48 -6.11 -23.72
C ILE A 229 8.99 -4.74 -23.27
N THR A 230 8.62 -3.70 -24.02
CA THR A 230 9.00 -2.32 -23.66
C THR A 230 8.16 -1.82 -22.48
N PRO A 231 8.64 -0.85 -21.68
CA PRO A 231 7.85 -0.27 -20.58
C PRO A 231 6.49 0.28 -21.02
N THR A 232 6.42 0.85 -22.22
CA THR A 232 5.17 1.36 -22.81
C THR A 232 4.20 0.22 -23.12
N GLN A 233 4.66 -0.84 -23.79
CA GLN A 233 3.83 -2.03 -24.06
C GLN A 233 3.37 -2.69 -22.76
N LEU A 234 4.27 -2.84 -21.79
CA LEU A 234 3.95 -3.38 -20.48
C LEU A 234 2.84 -2.58 -19.80
N THR A 235 2.90 -1.25 -19.83
CA THR A 235 1.89 -0.38 -19.25
C THR A 235 0.55 -0.51 -19.97
N ILE A 236 0.55 -0.46 -21.31
CA ILE A 236 -0.66 -0.56 -22.15
C ILE A 236 -1.35 -1.91 -21.97
N LEU A 237 -0.59 -3.00 -21.79
CA LEU A 237 -1.15 -4.34 -21.55
C LEU A 237 -1.58 -4.54 -20.09
N THR A 238 -0.76 -4.11 -19.14
CA THR A 238 -1.04 -4.31 -17.71
C THR A 238 -2.31 -3.57 -17.28
N LEU A 239 -2.46 -2.30 -17.67
CA LEU A 239 -3.54 -1.45 -17.18
C LEU A 239 -4.95 -2.05 -17.41
N PRO A 240 -5.36 -2.44 -18.64
CA PRO A 240 -6.68 -3.02 -18.85
C PRO A 240 -6.85 -4.36 -18.13
N ILE A 241 -5.81 -5.21 -18.10
CA ILE A 241 -5.89 -6.53 -17.43
C ILE A 241 -6.04 -6.33 -15.91
N ALA A 242 -5.29 -5.41 -15.31
CA ALA A 242 -5.36 -5.07 -13.89
C ALA A 242 -6.70 -4.42 -13.53
N VAL A 243 -7.26 -3.57 -14.41
CA VAL A 243 -8.62 -3.03 -14.25
C VAL A 243 -9.66 -4.14 -14.26
N CYS A 244 -9.60 -5.07 -15.22
CA CYS A 244 -10.49 -6.23 -15.27
C CYS A 244 -10.38 -7.08 -13.99
N ALA A 245 -9.16 -7.40 -13.55
CA ALA A 245 -8.92 -8.14 -12.31
C ALA A 245 -9.44 -7.38 -11.08
N GLY A 246 -9.26 -6.06 -11.03
CA GLY A 246 -9.78 -5.20 -9.96
C GLY A 246 -11.31 -5.17 -9.90
N VAL A 247 -11.97 -5.10 -11.06
CA VAL A 247 -13.44 -5.20 -11.17
C VAL A 247 -13.93 -6.57 -10.66
N LEU A 248 -13.29 -7.66 -11.08
CA LEU A 248 -13.63 -9.01 -10.62
C LEU A 248 -13.44 -9.15 -9.10
N SER A 249 -12.31 -8.70 -8.57
CA SER A 249 -12.03 -8.68 -7.13
C SER A 249 -13.09 -7.92 -6.35
N TRP A 250 -13.45 -6.74 -6.82
CA TRP A 250 -14.47 -5.91 -6.18
C TRP A 250 -15.82 -6.64 -6.10
N HIS A 251 -16.30 -7.18 -7.21
CA HIS A 251 -17.64 -7.80 -7.27
C HIS A 251 -17.72 -9.18 -6.62
N LEU A 252 -16.65 -9.97 -6.69
CA LEU A 252 -16.62 -11.34 -6.18
C LEU A 252 -16.19 -11.43 -4.72
N VAL A 253 -15.35 -10.50 -4.25
CA VAL A 253 -14.74 -10.56 -2.93
C VAL A 253 -15.16 -9.37 -2.07
N GLU A 254 -14.69 -8.17 -2.42
CA GLU A 254 -14.74 -7.01 -1.52
C GLU A 254 -16.17 -6.54 -1.24
N LYS A 255 -16.98 -6.36 -2.30
CA LYS A 255 -18.38 -5.94 -2.19
C LYS A 255 -19.22 -6.96 -1.43
N ARG A 256 -18.91 -8.26 -1.55
CA ARG A 256 -19.62 -9.32 -0.82
C ARG A 256 -19.26 -9.29 0.66
N ALA A 257 -17.98 -9.19 0.99
CA ALA A 257 -17.51 -9.10 2.38
C ALA A 257 -18.06 -7.86 3.10
N ILE A 258 -18.11 -6.71 2.43
CA ILE A 258 -18.71 -5.48 3.00
C ILE A 258 -20.19 -5.71 3.31
N ARG A 259 -20.97 -6.31 2.39
CA ARG A 259 -22.40 -6.58 2.60
C ARG A 259 -22.64 -7.56 3.74
N MET A 260 -21.86 -8.63 3.82
CA MET A 260 -21.96 -9.61 4.92
C MET A 260 -21.71 -8.96 6.28
N ARG A 261 -20.68 -8.12 6.40
CA ARG A 261 -20.42 -7.36 7.64
C ARG A 261 -21.60 -6.46 8.02
N LEU A 262 -22.15 -5.72 7.06
CA LEU A 262 -23.29 -4.83 7.32
C LEU A 262 -24.54 -5.60 7.76
N ALA A 263 -24.72 -6.83 7.27
CA ALA A 263 -25.80 -7.70 7.76
C ALA A 263 -25.57 -8.14 9.21
N ILE A 264 -24.36 -8.61 9.55
CA ILE A 264 -24.00 -9.03 10.92
C ILE A 264 -24.17 -7.89 11.93
N LEU A 265 -23.74 -6.67 11.58
CA LEU A 265 -23.89 -5.49 12.45
C LEU A 265 -25.33 -4.99 12.59
N ARG A 266 -26.25 -5.39 11.71
CA ARG A 266 -27.67 -5.07 11.84
C ARG A 266 -28.43 -6.08 12.71
N THR A 267 -27.87 -7.27 12.87
CA THR A 267 -28.46 -8.36 13.67
C THR A 267 -27.88 -8.44 15.09
N ALA A 268 -26.81 -7.70 15.38
CA ALA A 268 -26.17 -7.58 16.69
C ALA A 268 -26.60 -6.27 17.35
#